data_AF-A0A7X7TPZ0-F1
#
_entry.id   AF-A0A7X7TPZ0-F1
#
_cell.length_a   1.000
_cell.length_b   1.000
_cell.length_c   1.000
_cell.angle_alpha   90.00
_cell.angle_beta   90.00
_cell.angle_gamma   90.00
#
_symmetry.space_group_name_H-M   'P 1'
#
loop_
_entity.id
_entity.type
_entity.pdbx_description
1 polymer ?
#
loop_
_entity_poly.entity_id
_entity_poly.type
_entity_poly.pdbx_seq_one_letter_code
_entity_poly.pdbx_strand_id
1 'polypeptide(L)'
;MGYYSGNSYKSFVDNATGVAKATNIALAATPHETDSSKTFPVQLSSSTKATTAVRESLNLQSHPENLGKEVLIRGDLEPYFSTTGLKNADRAIVNGDTIPRK
;
A
#
# COMPACT_ATOMS: atom_id res chain seq x y z
N MET A 1 -2.27 -7.74 -1.40
CA MET A 1 -2.25 -6.26 -1.53
C MET A 1 -3.39 -5.80 -2.45
N GLY A 2 -4.03 -4.67 -2.16
CA GLY A 2 -4.94 -3.91 -3.05
C GLY A 2 -4.70 -2.39 -2.94
N TYR A 3 -5.67 -1.54 -3.29
CA TYR A 3 -5.57 -0.07 -3.14
C TYR A 3 -6.88 0.58 -2.69
N TYR A 4 -6.83 1.88 -2.34
CA TYR A 4 -8.01 2.69 -2.08
C TYR A 4 -8.20 3.74 -3.17
N SER A 5 -9.40 3.75 -3.76
CA SER A 5 -9.79 4.70 -4.81
C SER A 5 -10.11 6.10 -4.28
N GLY A 6 -10.44 6.22 -3.00
CA GLY A 6 -10.76 7.46 -2.29
C GLY A 6 -9.83 7.73 -1.11
N ASN A 7 -10.34 8.46 -0.11
CA ASN A 7 -9.59 8.86 1.08
C ASN A 7 -10.13 8.20 2.37
N SER A 8 -10.77 7.03 2.23
CA SER A 8 -11.38 6.27 3.33
C SER A 8 -11.15 4.78 3.11
N TYR A 9 -11.02 4.00 4.19
CA TYR A 9 -10.89 2.55 4.09
C TYR A 9 -12.04 1.92 3.28
N LYS A 10 -13.24 2.52 3.35
CA LYS A 10 -14.44 2.09 2.59
C LYS A 10 -14.28 2.16 1.07
N SER A 11 -13.26 2.85 0.57
CA SER A 11 -12.97 2.98 -0.86
C SER A 11 -12.00 1.92 -1.39
N PHE A 12 -11.82 0.84 -0.64
CA PHE A 12 -10.99 -0.30 -0.99
C PHE A 12 -11.42 -0.92 -2.32
N VAL A 13 -10.42 -1.29 -3.13
CA VAL A 13 -10.55 -1.98 -4.41
C VAL A 13 -9.53 -3.11 -4.46
N ASP A 14 -10.00 -4.29 -4.80
CA ASP A 14 -9.27 -5.57 -4.83
C ASP A 14 -8.79 -5.97 -6.24
N ASN A 15 -8.68 -4.99 -7.14
CA ASN A 15 -8.10 -5.17 -8.48
C ASN A 15 -7.02 -4.12 -8.78
N ALA A 16 -6.35 -4.25 -9.92
CA ALA A 16 -5.33 -3.31 -10.39
C ALA A 16 -5.74 -2.61 -11.71
N THR A 17 -7.04 -2.54 -11.99
CA THR A 17 -7.55 -1.93 -13.22
C THR A 17 -7.94 -0.48 -12.97
N GLY A 18 -7.36 0.45 -13.74
CA GLY A 18 -7.70 1.87 -13.62
C GLY A 18 -7.26 2.51 -12.30
N VAL A 19 -6.15 2.05 -11.72
CA VAL A 19 -5.62 2.56 -10.45
C VAL A 19 -5.27 4.04 -10.59
N ALA A 20 -6.06 4.90 -9.95
CA ALA A 20 -5.93 6.36 -10.06
C ALA A 20 -4.95 6.97 -9.04
N LYS A 21 -4.49 6.20 -8.04
CA LYS A 21 -3.67 6.71 -6.93
C LYS A 21 -2.45 5.83 -6.69
N ALA A 22 -1.26 6.37 -6.96
CA ALA A 22 0.01 5.76 -6.58
C ALA A 22 0.43 6.04 -5.12
N THR A 23 -0.42 6.69 -4.32
CA THR A 23 -0.04 7.23 -2.99
C THR A 23 -0.46 6.34 -1.83
N ASN A 24 -1.08 5.19 -2.09
CA ASN A 24 -1.54 4.28 -1.06
C ASN A 24 -1.61 2.84 -1.57
N ILE A 25 -1.57 1.91 -0.63
CA ILE A 25 -1.93 0.50 -0.82
C ILE A 25 -2.78 0.03 0.35
N ALA A 26 -3.54 -1.02 0.12
CA ALA A 26 -4.28 -1.75 1.13
C ALA A 26 -3.59 -3.09 1.41
N LEU A 27 -3.30 -3.36 2.67
CA LEU A 27 -2.85 -4.67 3.11
C LEU A 27 -4.05 -5.44 3.67
N ALA A 28 -4.09 -6.74 3.44
CA ALA A 28 -5.12 -7.63 3.97
C ALA A 28 -4.46 -8.95 4.35
N ALA A 29 -5.10 -9.71 5.24
CA ALA A 29 -4.59 -11.02 5.66
C ALA A 29 -4.61 -12.06 4.53
N THR A 30 -5.45 -11.87 3.51
CA THR A 30 -5.59 -12.78 2.37
C THR A 30 -5.51 -12.04 1.03
N PRO A 31 -5.03 -12.68 -0.05
CA PRO A 31 -4.88 -12.04 -1.35
C PRO A 31 -6.21 -11.68 -2.04
N HIS A 32 -7.32 -12.31 -1.65
CA HIS A 32 -8.66 -12.11 -2.21
C HIS A 32 -9.63 -11.47 -1.22
N GLU A 33 -9.13 -10.66 -0.28
CA GLU A 33 -10.00 -9.92 0.63
C GLU A 33 -10.85 -8.91 -0.15
N THR A 34 -12.15 -8.90 0.11
CA THR A 34 -13.13 -7.97 -0.49
C THR A 34 -13.73 -7.03 0.56
N ASP A 35 -13.60 -7.37 1.84
CA ASP A 35 -14.11 -6.58 2.96
C ASP A 35 -13.14 -5.48 3.34
N SER A 36 -13.51 -4.24 3.01
CA SER A 36 -12.75 -3.04 3.37
C SER A 36 -12.41 -2.92 4.86
N SER A 37 -13.24 -3.47 5.77
CA SER A 37 -13.00 -3.39 7.22
C SER A 37 -11.88 -4.33 7.70
N LYS A 38 -11.49 -5.30 6.87
CA LYS A 38 -10.37 -6.23 7.11
C LYS A 38 -9.10 -5.82 6.39
N THR A 39 -9.07 -4.57 5.92
CA THR A 39 -7.89 -3.99 5.27
C THR A 39 -7.17 -3.02 6.19
N PHE A 40 -5.86 -2.93 6.00
CA PHE A 40 -4.98 -2.05 6.74
C PHE A 40 -4.35 -1.05 5.77
N PRO A 41 -4.67 0.25 5.91
CA PRO A 41 -4.26 1.24 4.94
C PRO A 41 -2.81 1.68 5.15
N VAL A 42 -2.05 1.77 4.06
CA VAL A 42 -0.65 2.21 4.07
C VAL A 42 -0.48 3.40 3.12
N GLN A 43 0.09 4.48 3.63
CA GLN A 43 0.47 5.65 2.85
C GLN A 43 1.84 5.45 2.19
N LEU A 44 1.88 5.65 0.88
CA LEU A 44 3.10 5.71 0.08
C LEU A 44 3.49 7.18 -0.15
N SER A 45 4.18 7.75 0.83
CA SER A 45 4.68 9.12 0.77
C SER A 45 5.88 9.25 -0.18
N SER A 46 6.10 10.44 -0.72
CA SER A 46 7.33 10.81 -1.45
C SER A 46 8.10 11.94 -0.76
N SER A 47 7.97 12.05 0.57
CA SER A 47 8.58 13.11 1.38
C SER A 47 10.10 12.95 1.58
N THR A 48 10.63 11.74 1.46
CA THR A 48 12.05 11.42 1.60
C THR A 48 12.48 10.45 0.51
N LYS A 49 13.79 10.27 0.30
CA LYS A 49 14.29 9.28 -0.68
C LYS A 49 13.83 7.86 -0.37
N ALA A 50 13.83 7.46 0.91
CA ALA A 50 13.42 6.12 1.32
C ALA A 50 11.91 5.91 1.10
N THR A 51 11.08 6.89 1.44
CA THR A 51 9.63 6.79 1.23
C THR A 51 9.27 6.81 -0.26
N THR A 52 9.98 7.63 -1.06
CA THR A 52 9.86 7.63 -2.52
C THR A 52 10.22 6.26 -3.11
N ALA A 53 11.31 5.63 -2.69
CA ALA A 53 11.69 4.30 -3.19
C ALA A 53 10.61 3.24 -2.91
N VAL A 54 10.00 3.28 -1.72
CA VAL A 54 8.87 2.40 -1.35
C VAL A 54 7.66 2.69 -2.24
N ARG A 55 7.31 3.97 -2.45
CA ARG A 55 6.20 4.35 -3.33
C ARG A 55 6.40 3.85 -4.75
N GLU A 56 7.53 4.18 -5.36
CA GLU A 56 7.85 3.79 -6.73
C GLU A 56 7.80 2.29 -6.92
N SER A 57 8.19 1.49 -5.93
CA SER A 57 8.21 0.03 -6.05
C SER A 57 6.87 -0.65 -5.76
N LEU A 58 6.03 -0.08 -4.88
CA LEU A 58 4.81 -0.76 -4.39
C LEU A 58 3.52 -0.33 -5.07
N ASN A 59 3.49 0.87 -5.66
CA ASN A 59 2.24 1.45 -6.12
C ASN A 59 1.58 0.60 -7.23
N LEU A 60 0.29 0.28 -7.08
CA LEU A 60 -0.44 -0.54 -8.07
C LEU A 60 -0.70 0.18 -9.40
N GLN A 61 -0.49 1.49 -9.47
CA GLN A 61 -0.65 2.27 -10.71
C GLN A 61 0.43 1.92 -11.73
N SER A 62 1.69 1.90 -11.30
CA SER A 62 2.83 1.50 -12.14
C SER A 62 3.15 0.01 -12.04
N HIS A 63 2.75 -0.63 -10.93
CA HIS A 63 3.02 -2.05 -10.63
C HIS A 63 1.74 -2.85 -10.40
N PRO A 64 0.86 -3.00 -11.41
CA PRO A 64 -0.36 -3.79 -11.27
C PRO A 64 -0.08 -5.25 -10.88
N GLU A 65 1.09 -5.79 -11.22
CA GLU A 65 1.55 -7.12 -10.84
C GLU A 65 1.74 -7.32 -9.32
N ASN A 66 1.76 -6.26 -8.52
CA ASN A 66 1.87 -6.36 -7.07
C ASN A 66 0.53 -6.65 -6.37
N LEU A 67 -0.58 -6.65 -7.11
CA LEU A 67 -1.88 -7.07 -6.61
C LEU A 67 -1.79 -8.48 -6.02
N GLY A 68 -2.40 -8.70 -4.86
CA GLY A 68 -2.41 -10.01 -4.21
C GLY A 68 -1.08 -10.48 -3.62
N LYS A 69 0.05 -9.83 -3.92
CA LYS A 69 1.36 -10.21 -3.34
C LYS A 69 1.44 -9.96 -1.84
N GLU A 70 2.27 -10.76 -1.19
CA GLU A 70 2.70 -10.57 0.18
C GLU A 70 3.68 -9.40 0.28
N VAL A 71 3.48 -8.56 1.30
CA VAL A 71 4.35 -7.43 1.59
C VAL A 71 4.64 -7.35 3.08
N LEU A 72 5.93 -7.28 3.42
CA LEU A 72 6.38 -6.84 4.73
C LEU A 72 6.72 -5.36 4.60
N ILE A 73 6.16 -4.51 5.46
CA ILE A 73 6.34 -3.06 5.37
C ILE A 73 6.60 -2.47 6.76
N ARG A 74 7.34 -1.36 6.79
CA ARG A 74 7.64 -0.62 8.01
C ARG A 74 7.39 0.86 7.81
N GLY A 75 6.77 1.48 8.82
CA GLY A 75 6.47 2.89 8.91
C GLY A 75 5.89 3.21 10.30
N ASP A 76 5.20 4.34 10.39
CA ASP A 76 4.63 4.85 11.64
C ASP A 76 3.14 4.50 11.74
N LEU A 77 2.71 3.99 12.90
CA LEU A 77 1.29 3.72 13.16
C LEU A 77 0.57 5.03 13.49
N GLU A 78 -0.30 5.46 12.58
CA GLU A 78 -1.02 6.73 12.66
C GLU A 78 -2.45 6.61 12.10
N PRO A 79 -3.37 7.51 12.46
CA PRO A 79 -4.66 7.61 11.79
C PRO A 79 -4.48 7.87 10.28
N TYR A 80 -5.06 6.99 9.46
CA TYR A 80 -5.07 7.11 8.01
C TYR A 80 -6.35 6.50 7.44
N PHE A 81 -7.00 7.22 6.52
CA PHE A 81 -8.25 6.77 5.88
C PHE A 81 -9.37 6.39 6.87
N SER A 82 -9.50 7.15 7.95
CA SER A 82 -10.53 6.99 8.99
C SER A 82 -10.39 5.72 9.85
N THR A 83 -9.21 5.11 9.86
CA THR A 83 -8.84 3.99 10.75
C THR A 83 -7.36 4.12 11.16
N THR A 84 -6.87 3.18 11.97
CA THR A 84 -5.43 3.03 12.20
C THR A 84 -4.78 2.49 10.94
N GLY A 85 -3.74 3.17 10.46
CA GLY A 85 -2.97 2.76 9.30
C GLY A 85 -1.48 2.98 9.51
N LEU A 86 -0.72 2.81 8.42
CA LEU A 86 0.71 3.03 8.39
C LEU A 86 1.04 4.24 7.53
N LYS A 87 1.83 5.17 8.07
CA LYS A 87 2.35 6.32 7.34
C LYS A 87 3.87 6.29 7.28
N ASN A 88 4.44 7.17 6.47
CA ASN A 88 5.89 7.32 6.29
C ASN A 88 6.63 5.99 6.02
N ALA A 89 6.02 5.10 5.22
CA ALA A 89 6.60 3.79 4.97
C ALA A 89 7.97 3.89 4.28
N ASP A 90 9.03 3.44 4.96
CA ASP A 90 10.42 3.67 4.58
C ASP A 90 11.22 2.39 4.29
N ARG A 91 10.59 1.22 4.51
CA ARG A 91 11.07 -0.11 4.09
C ARG A 91 9.90 -0.95 3.66
N ALA A 92 10.12 -1.73 2.61
CA ALA A 92 9.25 -2.85 2.29
C ALA A 92 10.01 -3.99 1.60
N ILE A 93 9.45 -5.18 1.73
CA ILE A 93 9.85 -6.41 1.06
C ILE A 93 8.60 -6.92 0.34
N VAL A 94 8.69 -7.20 -0.96
CA VAL A 94 7.59 -7.73 -1.77
C VAL A 94 7.99 -9.12 -2.24
N ASN A 95 7.18 -10.14 -1.90
CA ASN A 95 7.44 -11.51 -2.34
C ASN A 95 8.88 -12.01 -2.02
N GLY A 96 9.46 -11.55 -0.90
CA GLY A 96 10.83 -11.86 -0.48
C GLY A 96 11.91 -10.90 -0.99
N ASP A 97 11.62 -10.05 -1.98
CA ASP A 97 12.59 -9.10 -2.53
C ASP A 97 12.59 -7.78 -1.75
N THR A 98 13.77 -7.39 -1.26
CA THR A 98 13.93 -6.15 -0.48
C THR A 98 13.98 -4.94 -1.40
N ILE A 99 13.18 -3.91 -1.11
CA ILE A 99 13.27 -2.63 -1.80
C ILE A 99 14.52 -1.89 -1.31
N PRO A 100 15.50 -1.60 -2.20
CA PRO A 100 16.76 -0.98 -1.80
C PRO A 100 16.53 0.45 -1.30
N ARG A 101 17.23 0.83 -0.24
CA ARG A 101 17.43 2.25 0.10
C ARG A 101 18.42 2.83 -0.90
N LYS A 102 17.92 3.62 -1.86
CA LYS A 102 18.78 4.51 -2.64
C LYS A 102 19.19 5.73 -1.83
#